data_AF-A0A1A8E701-F1
#
_entry.id   AF-A0A1A8E701-F1
#
_cell.length_a   1.000
_cell.length_b   1.000
_cell.length_c   1.000
_cell.angle_alpha   90.00
_cell.angle_beta   90.00
_cell.angle_gamma   90.00
#
_symmetry.space_group_name_H-M   'P 1'
#
loop_
_entity.id
_entity.type
_entity.pdbx_description
1 polymer ?
#
loop_
_entity_poly.entity_id
_entity_poly.type
_entity_poly.pdbx_seq_one_letter_code
_entity_poly.pdbx_strand_id
1 'polypeptide(L)'
;GLIQEVHQLAKTCRKNFEDDAKEGIEAAWQEESHLNRYMWTNKPSKILSPEYLWQDFKARNPEIKIIRFSGVVKNYAAIRPN
;
A
#
# COMPACT_ATOMS: atom_id res chain seq x y z
N GLY A 1 4.65 -13.06 -0.57
CA GLY A 1 5.78 -13.39 0.31
C GLY A 1 5.56 -14.75 0.91
N LEU A 2 6.53 -15.27 1.67
CA LEU A 2 6.32 -16.48 2.45
C LEU A 2 5.30 -16.21 3.56
N ILE A 3 4.58 -17.26 4.00
CA ILE A 3 3.52 -17.12 5.01
C ILE A 3 4.04 -16.43 6.27
N GLN A 4 5.22 -16.84 6.74
CA GLN A 4 5.84 -16.26 7.95
C GLN A 4 6.15 -14.77 7.78
N GLU A 5 6.68 -14.37 6.63
CA GLU A 5 7.02 -12.97 6.35
C GLU A 5 5.76 -12.09 6.26
N VAL A 6 4.74 -12.58 5.56
CA VAL A 6 3.46 -11.86 5.41
C VAL A 6 2.75 -11.73 6.76
N HIS A 7 2.74 -12.80 7.56
CA HIS A 7 2.18 -12.77 8.91
C HIS A 7 2.92 -11.77 9.80
N GLN A 8 4.26 -11.76 9.76
CA GLN A 8 5.05 -10.81 10.55
C GLN A 8 4.78 -9.36 10.12
N LEU A 9 4.75 -9.08 8.82
CA LEU A 9 4.43 -7.75 8.29
C LEU A 9 3.06 -7.28 8.76
N ALA A 10 2.03 -8.11 8.56
CA ALA A 10 0.66 -7.76 8.92
C ALA A 10 0.49 -7.53 10.42
N LYS A 11 1.09 -8.40 11.25
CA LYS A 11 1.07 -8.27 12.72
C LYS A 11 1.77 -7.00 13.18
N THR A 12 2.91 -6.64 12.60
CA THR A 12 3.63 -5.42 12.95
C THR A 12 2.85 -4.17 12.54
N CYS A 13 2.29 -4.13 11.32
CA CYS A 13 1.49 -2.99 10.87
C CYS A 13 0.25 -2.78 11.74
N ARG A 14 -0.44 -3.87 12.11
CA ARG A 14 -1.58 -3.83 13.03
C ARG A 14 -1.21 -3.25 14.39
N LYS A 15 -0.10 -3.72 14.97
CA LYS A 15 0.37 -3.20 16.25
C LYS A 15 0.66 -1.70 16.19
N ASN A 16 1.35 -1.23 15.14
CA ASN A 16 1.66 0.19 14.99
C ASN A 16 0.40 1.04 14.83
N PHE A 17 -0.57 0.55 14.07
CA PHE A 17 -1.88 1.20 13.94
C PHE A 17 -2.60 1.30 15.30
N GLU A 18 -2.63 0.22 16.08
CA GLU A 18 -3.26 0.22 17.41
C GLU A 18 -2.54 1.13 18.41
N ASP A 19 -1.21 1.25 18.29
CA ASP A 19 -0.43 2.14 19.14
C ASP A 19 -0.66 3.62 18.77
N ASP A 20 -0.71 3.97 17.48
CA ASP A 20 -1.08 5.33 17.02
C ASP A 20 -2.51 5.69 17.45
N ALA A 21 -3.45 4.75 17.32
CA ALA A 21 -4.85 4.97 17.70
C ALA A 21 -5.03 5.25 19.20
N LYS A 22 -4.22 4.63 20.08
CA LYS A 22 -4.25 4.91 21.54
C LYS A 22 -3.82 6.32 21.86
N GLU A 23 -2.90 6.88 21.08
CA GLU A 23 -2.42 8.25 21.20
C GLU A 23 -3.32 9.26 20.46
N GLY A 24 -4.42 8.79 19.83
CA GLY A 24 -5.32 9.63 19.05
C GLY A 24 -4.71 10.16 17.75
N ILE A 25 -3.70 9.44 17.22
CA ILE A 25 -2.99 9.78 15.99
C ILE A 25 -3.46 8.85 14.88
N GLU A 26 -3.58 9.37 13.66
CA GLU A 26 -3.79 8.57 12.45
C GLU A 26 -2.68 8.90 11.44
N ALA A 27 -2.08 7.86 10.87
CA ALA A 27 -1.06 8.03 9.84
C ALA A 27 -1.67 8.62 8.55
N ALA A 28 -0.95 9.55 7.90
CA ALA A 28 -1.48 10.34 6.78
C ALA A 28 -2.01 9.51 5.59
N TRP A 29 -1.46 8.32 5.37
CA TRP A 29 -1.93 7.35 4.38
C TRP A 29 -2.34 6.02 5.01
N GLN A 30 -2.89 6.06 6.22
CA GLN A 30 -3.44 4.90 6.94
C GLN A 30 -2.45 3.71 6.94
N GLU A 31 -2.89 2.51 6.54
CA GLU A 31 -2.05 1.30 6.52
C GLU A 31 -0.85 1.40 5.56
N GLU A 32 -0.95 2.18 4.47
CA GLU A 32 0.16 2.34 3.52
C GLU A 32 1.37 3.02 4.17
N SER A 33 1.13 3.93 5.12
CA SER A 33 2.21 4.56 5.90
C SER A 33 2.93 3.55 6.80
N HIS A 34 2.20 2.68 7.48
CA HIS A 34 2.79 1.62 8.31
C HIS A 34 3.51 0.56 7.46
N LEU A 35 2.95 0.21 6.30
CA LEU A 35 3.58 -0.68 5.32
C LEU A 35 4.94 -0.13 4.85
N ASN A 36 4.96 1.14 4.45
CA ASN A 36 6.19 1.81 4.01
C ASN A 36 7.23 1.86 5.13
N ARG A 37 6.82 2.16 6.37
CA ARG A 37 7.71 2.11 7.54
C ARG A 37 8.28 0.71 7.76
N TYR A 38 7.46 -0.33 7.64
CA TYR A 38 7.90 -1.72 7.80
C TYR A 38 8.93 -2.10 6.72
N MET A 39 8.65 -1.79 5.45
CA MET A 39 9.54 -2.09 4.32
C MET A 39 10.84 -1.26 4.31
N TRP A 40 10.82 -0.08 4.94
CA TRP A 40 12.02 0.73 5.14
C TRP A 40 13.05 -0.01 5.99
N THR A 41 12.62 -0.63 7.09
CA THR A 41 13.49 -1.40 7.99
C THR A 41 13.71 -2.83 7.51
N ASN A 42 12.67 -3.48 6.97
CA ASN A 42 12.70 -4.87 6.51
C ASN A 42 12.66 -4.88 4.98
N LYS A 43 13.83 -4.88 4.34
CA LYS A 43 13.92 -4.77 2.87
C LYS A 43 13.22 -5.95 2.20
N PRO A 44 12.33 -5.71 1.22
CA PRO A 44 11.69 -6.79 0.48
C PRO A 44 12.70 -7.52 -0.41
N SER A 45 12.55 -8.83 -0.56
CA SER A 45 13.39 -9.65 -1.45
C SER A 45 13.17 -9.36 -2.94
N LYS A 46 12.02 -8.74 -3.29
CA LYS A 46 11.68 -8.32 -4.64
C LYS A 46 10.79 -7.09 -4.59
N ILE A 47 11.05 -6.14 -5.49
CA ILE A 47 10.21 -4.97 -5.73
C ILE A 47 9.55 -5.14 -7.08
N LEU A 48 8.24 -4.91 -7.14
CA LEU A 48 7.48 -4.92 -8.39
C LEU A 48 7.48 -3.52 -8.99
N SER A 49 7.67 -3.42 -10.30
CA SER A 49 7.54 -2.16 -11.03
C SER A 49 6.07 -1.66 -10.98
N PRO A 50 5.83 -0.38 -11.31
CA PRO A 50 4.46 0.16 -11.42
C PRO A 50 3.55 -0.59 -12.41
N GLU A 51 4.11 -1.43 -13.28
CA GLU A 51 3.36 -2.30 -14.19
C GLU A 51 2.39 -3.26 -13.47
N TYR A 52 2.68 -3.59 -12.20
CA TYR A 52 1.85 -4.46 -11.36
C TYR A 52 0.87 -3.70 -10.45
N LEU A 53 0.84 -2.37 -10.50
CA LEU A 53 -0.15 -1.53 -9.82
C LEU A 53 -0.24 -0.17 -10.53
N TRP A 54 -1.03 -0.12 -11.61
CA TRP A 54 -1.22 1.08 -12.42
C TRP A 54 -2.50 1.85 -12.06
N GLN A 55 -2.56 3.13 -12.42
CA GLN A 55 -3.73 3.98 -12.26
C GLN A 55 -4.25 4.36 -13.66
N ASP A 56 -5.44 3.88 -14.03
CA ASP A 56 -5.97 4.04 -15.41
C ASP A 56 -6.20 5.48 -15.84
N PHE A 57 -6.36 6.41 -14.90
CA PHE A 57 -6.50 7.83 -15.21
C PHE A 57 -5.16 8.53 -15.47
N LYS A 58 -4.01 7.85 -15.31
CA LYS A 58 -2.69 8.40 -15.60
C LYS A 58 -2.23 8.05 -17.01
N ALA A 59 -1.60 9.01 -17.69
CA ALA A 59 -0.94 8.77 -18.96
C ALA A 59 0.21 7.77 -18.81
N ARG A 60 0.40 6.92 -19.82
CA ARG A 60 1.44 5.91 -19.84
C ARG A 60 2.78 6.51 -20.27
N ASN A 61 3.79 6.38 -19.42
CA ASN A 61 5.15 6.78 -19.74
C ASN A 61 5.90 5.70 -20.54
N PRO A 62 6.97 6.06 -21.29
CA PRO A 62 7.75 5.10 -22.09
C PRO A 62 8.42 3.98 -21.28
N GLU A 63 8.72 4.18 -20.00
CA GLU A 63 9.33 3.15 -19.14
C GLU A 63 8.36 2.00 -18.83
N ILE A 64 7.06 2.22 -18.97
CA ILE A 64 6.01 1.23 -18.76
C ILE A 64 5.78 0.47 -20.05
N LYS A 65 6.16 -0.81 -20.10
CA LYS A 65 6.07 -1.65 -21.31
C LYS A 65 4.76 -2.40 -21.39
N ILE A 66 4.18 -2.76 -20.24
CA ILE A 66 2.88 -3.44 -20.16
C ILE A 66 2.20 -3.10 -18.84
N ILE A 67 0.89 -2.83 -18.89
CA ILE A 67 0.06 -2.72 -17.68
C ILE A 67 -0.50 -4.12 -17.40
N ARG A 68 -0.13 -4.70 -16.26
CA ARG A 68 -0.54 -6.06 -15.86
C ARG A 68 -1.72 -6.05 -14.91
N PHE A 69 -1.78 -5.03 -14.07
CA PHE A 69 -2.85 -4.82 -13.11
C PHE A 69 -3.10 -3.32 -12.96
N SER A 70 -4.37 -2.92 -13.04
CA SER A 70 -4.75 -1.51 -12.98
C SER A 70 -5.96 -1.28 -12.09
N GLY A 71 -5.99 -0.11 -11.45
CA GLY A 71 -7.10 0.35 -10.64
C GLY A 71 -8.24 0.88 -11.51
N VAL A 72 -9.46 0.41 -11.23
CA VAL A 72 -10.70 0.92 -11.86
C VAL A 72 -10.95 2.36 -11.41
N VAL A 73 -11.33 3.22 -12.36
CA VAL A 73 -11.75 4.60 -12.09
C VAL A 73 -13.00 4.61 -11.21
N LYS A 74 -12.95 5.34 -10.10
CA LYS A 74 -14.01 5.37 -9.08
C LYS A 74 -14.28 6.80 -8.62
N ASN A 75 -15.54 7.10 -8.34
CA ASN A 75 -15.92 8.31 -7.62
C ASN A 75 -15.92 8.01 -6.12
N TYR A 76 -14.85 8.40 -5.41
CA TYR A 76 -14.70 8.12 -3.99
C TYR A 76 -15.83 8.70 -3.13
N ALA A 77 -16.30 9.91 -3.42
CA ALA A 77 -17.39 10.52 -2.66
C ALA A 77 -18.71 9.73 -2.75
N ALA A 78 -18.94 9.00 -3.85
CA ALA A 78 -20.12 8.17 -4.02
C ALA A 78 -20.03 6.80 -3.33
N ILE A 79 -18.81 6.27 -3.13
CA ILE A 79 -18.59 4.91 -2.60
C ILE A 79 -18.01 4.88 -1.18
N ARG A 80 -17.53 6.02 -0.68
CA ARG A 80 -17.00 6.21 0.68
C ARG A 80 -17.61 7.50 1.24
N PRO A 81 -18.77 7.40 1.91
CA PRO A 81 -19.48 8.57 2.42
C PRO A 81 -18.84 9.20 3.68
N ASN A 82 -17.84 8.52 4.27
CA ASN A 82 -17.12 8.94 5.47
C ASN A 82 -15.63 9.08 5.14
#